data_AF-A0A524JTD7-F1
#
_entry.id   AF-A0A524JTD7-F1
#
_cell.length_a   1.000
_cell.length_b   1.000
_cell.length_c   1.000
_cell.angle_alpha   90.00
_cell.angle_beta   90.00
_cell.angle_gamma   90.00
#
_symmetry.space_group_name_H-M   'P 1'
#
loop_
_entity.id
_entity.type
_entity.pdbx_description
1 polymer ?
#
loop_
_entity_poly.entity_id
_entity_poly.type
_entity_poly.pdbx_seq_one_letter_code
_entity_poly.pdbx_strand_id
1 'polypeptide(L)'
;MRKYFLSLTVLTFLLFSVLVSAEDKSETKYYYIGNIGENLPVQMELSLDGSEVRGSYYYDKKGIPLTLSGQVSLKESTIKLSEIGDKKKKTGEFNGTFTPIPKGMGITIEGTWSSVDGTKEFPFIFTKVANYDFSLIKQGKYSEAKWSYPQLISKDEVIQNVSIKLRERMKPALEEFQKDAKEGFMTDVITSTWLFTYDYSIEYYSEKLVSFTGLVYSYTGGAHGNTYFVSSNYTINDGDSKLLKLSDLFKKETNYVTVISELIIKDLHKQKAGWVVNGEITSLKEDEIGPLALSPRGIQFAFAPYAVGPYSDGAFFVTIAYEDLKDIINPEAPLSQFAVSSEAESQVEK
;
A
#
# COMPACT_ATOMS: atom_id res chain seq x y z
N MET A 1 -44.54 19.95 53.93
CA MET A 1 -43.95 18.60 53.80
C MET A 1 -44.18 18.07 52.39
N ARG A 2 -43.16 18.12 51.52
CA ARG A 2 -42.97 17.08 50.49
C ARG A 2 -41.51 17.09 50.08
N LYS A 3 -40.93 15.90 50.17
CA LYS A 3 -39.49 15.63 50.28
C LYS A 3 -38.82 15.68 48.91
N TYR A 4 -37.59 16.16 48.92
CA TYR A 4 -36.57 15.96 47.90
C TYR A 4 -36.35 14.47 47.63
N PHE A 5 -36.25 14.08 46.36
CA PHE A 5 -35.47 12.91 45.95
C PHE A 5 -34.66 13.32 44.72
N LEU A 6 -33.42 13.71 44.98
CA LEU A 6 -32.37 13.77 43.97
C LEU A 6 -32.06 12.30 43.58
N SER A 7 -32.41 11.90 42.36
CA SER A 7 -31.92 10.65 41.78
C SER A 7 -30.49 10.88 41.31
N LEU A 8 -29.51 10.49 42.12
CA LEU A 8 -28.09 10.51 41.78
C LEU A 8 -27.81 9.30 40.87
N THR A 9 -27.92 9.48 39.56
CA THR A 9 -27.46 8.48 38.59
C THR A 9 -25.94 8.55 38.53
N VAL A 10 -25.27 7.76 39.38
CA VAL A 10 -23.83 7.52 39.28
C VAL A 10 -23.63 6.64 38.05
N LEU A 11 -23.31 7.26 36.92
CA LEU A 11 -22.84 6.59 35.72
C LEU A 11 -21.38 6.21 35.95
N THR A 12 -21.16 5.03 36.53
CA THR A 12 -19.81 4.44 36.69
C THR A 12 -19.28 4.09 35.30
N PHE A 13 -18.48 4.98 34.71
CA PHE A 13 -17.60 4.63 33.60
C PHE A 13 -16.58 3.62 34.12
N LEU A 14 -16.86 2.33 33.93
CA LEU A 14 -15.84 1.28 34.03
C LEU A 14 -14.86 1.47 32.87
N LEU A 15 -13.84 2.28 33.11
CA LEU A 15 -12.59 2.29 32.35
C LEU A 15 -11.94 0.91 32.51
N PHE A 16 -12.35 -0.05 31.68
CA PHE A 16 -11.53 -1.23 31.45
C PHE A 16 -10.31 -0.80 30.65
N SER A 17 -9.16 -0.75 31.32
CA SER A 17 -7.86 -0.64 30.67
C SER A 17 -7.73 -1.80 29.69
N VAL A 18 -7.85 -1.51 28.39
CA VAL A 18 -7.41 -2.41 27.33
C VAL A 18 -5.90 -2.58 27.54
N LEU A 19 -5.50 -3.77 27.99
CA LEU A 19 -4.10 -4.17 27.95
C LEU A 19 -3.72 -4.32 26.48
N VAL A 20 -3.18 -3.25 25.90
CA VAL A 20 -2.37 -3.33 24.69
C VAL A 20 -1.13 -4.12 25.07
N SER A 21 -1.17 -5.44 24.87
CA SER A 21 0.03 -6.26 24.90
C SER A 21 0.74 -6.07 23.57
N ALA A 22 1.68 -5.13 23.56
CA ALA A 22 2.70 -5.07 22.52
C ALA A 22 3.75 -6.12 22.88
N GLU A 23 3.67 -7.32 22.30
CA GLU A 23 4.76 -8.28 22.41
C GLU A 23 5.03 -9.02 21.09
N ASP A 24 6.13 -8.57 20.48
CA ASP A 24 7.18 -9.29 19.75
C ASP A 24 6.83 -10.20 18.56
N LYS A 25 6.48 -9.54 17.45
CA LYS A 25 7.33 -9.64 16.25
C LYS A 25 7.51 -8.22 15.71
N SER A 26 8.71 -7.67 15.90
CA SER A 26 9.08 -6.31 15.47
C SER A 26 9.34 -6.26 13.96
N GLU A 27 8.36 -6.69 13.16
CA GLU A 27 8.42 -6.39 11.74
C GLU A 27 8.52 -4.88 11.61
N THR A 28 9.64 -4.44 11.04
CA THR A 28 9.87 -3.03 10.80
C THR A 28 9.94 -2.81 9.31
N LYS A 29 9.07 -1.94 8.81
CA LYS A 29 8.93 -1.66 7.39
C LYS A 29 9.27 -0.21 7.11
N TYR A 30 9.99 0.01 6.02
CA TYR A 30 10.48 1.31 5.62
C TYR A 30 10.25 1.53 4.12
N TYR A 31 10.05 2.79 3.76
CA TYR A 31 10.01 3.22 2.36
C TYR A 31 11.11 4.26 2.12
N TYR A 32 11.87 4.04 1.06
CA TYR A 32 13.02 4.83 0.66
C TYR A 32 12.84 5.31 -0.78
N ILE A 33 13.34 6.50 -1.08
CA ILE A 33 13.52 7.01 -2.44
C ILE A 33 14.99 7.40 -2.64
N GLY A 34 15.48 7.40 -3.88
CA GLY A 34 16.80 7.96 -4.17
C GLY A 34 17.30 7.53 -5.53
N ASN A 35 18.62 7.46 -5.71
CA ASN A 35 19.22 7.18 -7.02
C ASN A 35 20.21 6.03 -6.96
N ILE A 36 20.26 5.28 -8.07
CA ILE A 36 21.38 4.41 -8.43
C ILE A 36 22.16 5.10 -9.56
N GLY A 37 23.46 5.29 -9.40
CA GLY A 37 24.26 6.13 -10.29
C GLY A 37 23.78 7.58 -10.27
N GLU A 38 24.08 8.32 -11.34
CA GLU A 38 23.78 9.76 -11.40
C GLU A 38 22.29 10.07 -11.62
N ASN A 39 21.58 9.27 -12.41
CA ASN A 39 20.23 9.62 -12.92
C ASN A 39 19.29 8.41 -13.05
N LEU A 40 19.39 7.42 -12.16
CA LEU A 40 18.41 6.33 -12.09
C LEU A 40 17.60 6.43 -10.79
N PRO A 41 16.56 7.27 -10.76
CA PRO A 41 15.69 7.39 -9.59
C PRO A 41 14.94 6.08 -9.35
N VAL A 42 14.85 5.70 -8.07
CA VAL A 42 14.20 4.49 -7.60
C VAL A 42 13.38 4.74 -6.35
N GLN A 43 12.40 3.87 -6.14
CA GLN A 43 11.67 3.73 -4.89
C GLN A 43 11.85 2.32 -4.36
N MET A 44 12.01 2.18 -3.05
CA MET A 44 12.39 0.94 -2.40
C MET A 44 11.61 0.76 -1.11
N GLU A 45 11.02 -0.40 -0.96
CA GLU A 45 10.36 -0.83 0.27
C GLU A 45 11.14 -1.99 0.89
N LEU A 46 11.45 -1.88 2.18
CA LEU A 46 12.19 -2.90 2.93
C LEU A 46 11.44 -3.27 4.21
N SER A 47 11.22 -4.57 4.43
CA SER A 47 10.76 -5.17 5.68
C SER A 47 11.90 -5.91 6.36
N LEU A 48 12.04 -5.72 7.67
CA LEU A 48 13.02 -6.36 8.53
C LEU A 48 12.31 -7.33 9.48
N ASP A 49 12.76 -8.59 9.54
CA ASP A 49 12.43 -9.56 10.59
C ASP A 49 13.74 -10.04 11.21
N GLY A 50 14.11 -9.45 12.36
CA GLY A 50 15.43 -9.62 12.96
C GLY A 50 16.54 -9.09 12.06
N SER A 51 17.46 -9.97 11.64
CA SER A 51 18.54 -9.62 10.70
C SER A 51 18.19 -9.89 9.24
N GLU A 52 17.06 -10.54 8.94
CA GLU A 52 16.60 -10.75 7.57
C GLU A 52 15.99 -9.46 7.01
N VAL A 53 16.32 -9.17 5.75
CA VAL A 53 15.69 -8.08 4.99
C VAL A 53 15.02 -8.66 3.76
N ARG A 54 13.78 -8.28 3.54
CA ARG A 54 13.02 -8.56 2.31
C ARG A 54 12.44 -7.27 1.79
N GLY A 55 12.11 -7.23 0.51
CA GLY A 55 11.51 -6.04 -0.05
C GLY A 55 11.46 -6.06 -1.56
N SER A 56 11.26 -4.88 -2.12
CA SER A 56 11.38 -4.66 -3.54
C SER A 56 11.80 -3.23 -3.82
N TYR A 57 12.29 -2.98 -5.02
CA TYR A 57 12.47 -1.63 -5.52
C TYR A 57 12.08 -1.57 -6.99
N TYR A 58 11.79 -0.37 -7.48
CA TYR A 58 11.57 -0.14 -8.90
C TYR A 58 12.20 1.17 -9.33
N TYR A 59 12.53 1.26 -10.62
CA TYR A 59 12.95 2.50 -11.25
C TYR A 59 11.73 3.38 -11.55
N ASP A 60 11.81 4.67 -11.22
CA ASP A 60 10.75 5.64 -11.52
C ASP A 60 10.45 5.72 -13.02
N LYS A 61 11.40 5.32 -13.88
CA LYS A 61 11.18 5.27 -15.33
C LYS A 61 10.13 4.22 -15.75
N LYS A 62 10.04 3.08 -15.06
CA LYS A 62 9.21 1.93 -15.50
C LYS A 62 8.21 1.44 -14.46
N GLY A 63 8.46 1.64 -13.17
CA GLY A 63 7.61 1.15 -12.08
C GLY A 63 7.48 -0.38 -12.01
N ILE A 64 8.40 -1.14 -12.63
CA ILE A 64 8.39 -2.61 -12.55
C ILE A 64 9.20 -3.03 -11.31
N PRO A 65 8.57 -3.69 -10.31
CA PRO A 65 9.25 -4.07 -9.08
C PRO A 65 10.23 -5.22 -9.30
N LEU A 66 11.44 -5.06 -8.76
CA LEU A 66 12.48 -6.06 -8.63
C LEU A 66 12.55 -6.53 -7.18
N THR A 67 12.57 -7.84 -6.97
CA THR A 67 12.55 -8.42 -5.62
C THR A 67 13.90 -8.27 -4.94
N LEU A 68 13.88 -7.99 -3.65
CA LEU A 68 15.07 -7.89 -2.80
C LEU A 68 15.00 -8.92 -1.67
N SER A 69 16.14 -9.56 -1.41
CA SER A 69 16.34 -10.38 -0.21
C SER A 69 17.77 -10.20 0.29
N GLY A 70 17.96 -10.17 1.59
CA GLY A 70 19.28 -9.97 2.15
C GLY A 70 19.32 -9.94 3.66
N GLN A 71 20.35 -9.28 4.19
CA GLN A 71 20.60 -9.20 5.62
C GLN A 71 21.05 -7.80 6.02
N VAL A 72 20.77 -7.45 7.27
CA VAL A 72 21.20 -6.21 7.91
C VAL A 72 21.94 -6.53 9.20
N SER A 73 22.99 -5.76 9.49
CA SER A 73 23.63 -5.70 10.80
C SER A 73 23.40 -4.33 11.41
N LEU A 74 22.48 -4.24 12.37
CA LEU A 74 22.20 -2.99 13.09
C LEU A 74 23.41 -2.52 13.93
N LYS A 75 24.21 -3.46 14.45
CA LYS A 75 25.42 -3.16 15.21
C LYS A 75 26.51 -2.54 14.34
N GLU A 76 26.75 -3.12 13.17
CA GLU A 76 27.79 -2.65 12.24
C GLU A 76 27.25 -1.59 11.27
N SER A 77 25.96 -1.26 11.34
CA SER A 77 25.28 -0.32 10.46
C SER A 77 25.45 -0.62 8.96
N THR A 78 25.40 -1.91 8.60
CA THR A 78 25.61 -2.41 7.23
C THR A 78 24.40 -3.17 6.73
N ILE A 79 24.16 -3.10 5.42
CA ILE A 79 23.09 -3.82 4.72
C ILE A 79 23.64 -4.45 3.44
N LYS A 80 23.21 -5.69 3.17
CA LYS A 80 23.51 -6.40 1.93
C LYS A 80 22.24 -6.99 1.35
N LEU A 81 21.89 -6.62 0.12
CA LEU A 81 20.69 -7.09 -0.56
C LEU A 81 21.07 -7.73 -1.89
N SER A 82 20.45 -8.86 -2.22
CA SER A 82 20.48 -9.43 -3.55
C SER A 82 19.23 -9.01 -4.30
N GLU A 83 19.42 -8.50 -5.51
CA GLU A 83 18.36 -8.23 -6.46
C GLU A 83 18.02 -9.51 -7.23
N ILE A 84 16.73 -9.83 -7.27
CA ILE A 84 16.19 -11.02 -7.91
C ILE A 84 15.24 -10.59 -9.03
N GLY A 85 15.63 -10.87 -10.27
CA GLY A 85 14.81 -10.61 -11.47
C GLY A 85 13.80 -11.72 -11.78
N ASP A 86 13.08 -11.57 -12.89
CA ASP A 86 11.87 -12.34 -13.29
C ASP A 86 12.02 -13.87 -13.26
N LYS A 87 13.23 -14.41 -13.46
CA LYS A 87 13.51 -15.86 -13.45
C LYS A 87 13.92 -16.39 -12.07
N LYS A 88 13.65 -15.63 -11.00
CA LYS A 88 14.17 -15.88 -9.64
C LYS A 88 15.71 -15.97 -9.61
N LYS A 89 16.36 -15.32 -10.57
CA LYS A 89 17.81 -15.29 -10.69
C LYS A 89 18.32 -13.99 -10.12
N LYS A 90 19.42 -14.10 -9.40
CA LYS A 90 20.16 -12.94 -8.93
C LYS A 90 20.71 -12.15 -10.12
N THR A 91 20.44 -10.86 -10.16
CA THR A 91 20.84 -9.95 -11.24
C THR A 91 21.81 -8.87 -10.76
N GLY A 92 21.74 -8.49 -9.48
CA GLY A 92 22.64 -7.54 -8.86
C GLY A 92 22.70 -7.67 -7.35
N GLU A 93 23.53 -6.84 -6.74
CA GLU A 93 23.71 -6.74 -5.29
C GLU A 93 23.80 -5.29 -4.85
N PHE A 94 23.17 -4.96 -3.73
CA PHE A 94 23.41 -3.73 -2.99
C PHE A 94 24.30 -4.05 -1.79
N ASN A 95 25.43 -3.36 -1.68
CA ASN A 95 26.27 -3.36 -0.49
C ASN A 95 26.33 -1.93 0.04
N GLY A 96 25.82 -1.69 1.25
CA GLY A 96 25.73 -0.35 1.79
C GLY A 96 25.85 -0.24 3.30
N THR A 97 25.88 1.01 3.73
CA THR A 97 25.90 1.45 5.12
C THR A 97 24.76 2.43 5.37
N PHE A 98 24.34 2.56 6.63
CA PHE A 98 23.29 3.49 7.01
C PHE A 98 23.63 4.21 8.31
N THR A 99 23.03 5.37 8.54
CA THR A 99 23.14 6.05 9.83
C THR A 99 22.40 5.23 10.90
N PRO A 100 23.02 4.77 12.00
CA PRO A 100 22.32 3.97 13.00
C PRO A 100 21.27 4.79 13.78
N ILE A 101 20.16 4.16 14.12
CA ILE A 101 19.17 4.65 15.10
C ILE A 101 18.91 3.56 16.15
N PRO A 102 18.43 3.89 17.37
CA PRO A 102 18.37 2.94 18.49
C PRO A 102 17.66 1.60 18.21
N LYS A 103 16.68 1.57 17.29
CA LYS A 103 15.91 0.37 16.94
C LYS A 103 15.57 0.33 15.45
N GLY A 104 16.56 0.47 14.56
CA GLY A 104 16.28 0.38 13.13
C GLY A 104 17.36 0.95 12.20
N MET A 105 16.98 1.12 10.94
CA MET A 105 17.81 1.79 9.93
C MET A 105 17.49 3.29 9.92
N GLY A 106 18.53 4.11 9.84
CA GLY A 106 18.38 5.57 9.83
C GLY A 106 17.80 6.12 8.53
N ILE A 107 17.89 7.44 8.42
CA ILE A 107 17.27 8.20 7.33
C ILE A 107 17.99 8.00 5.99
N THR A 108 19.28 7.67 5.99
CA THR A 108 20.08 7.49 4.77
C THR A 108 20.66 6.10 4.72
N ILE A 109 20.57 5.47 3.56
CA ILE A 109 21.34 4.27 3.18
C ILE A 109 22.14 4.65 1.93
N GLU A 110 23.44 4.39 1.95
CA GLU A 110 24.32 4.65 0.82
C GLU A 110 25.28 3.49 0.60
N GLY A 111 25.78 3.35 -0.63
CA GLY A 111 26.69 2.26 -0.96
C GLY A 111 26.88 2.07 -2.45
N THR A 112 27.10 0.82 -2.84
CA THR A 112 27.33 0.43 -4.22
C THR A 112 26.37 -0.68 -4.63
N TRP A 113 25.72 -0.49 -5.77
CA TRP A 113 25.06 -1.56 -6.51
C TRP A 113 26.06 -2.15 -7.50
N SER A 114 26.14 -3.48 -7.60
CA SER A 114 26.99 -4.18 -8.57
C SER A 114 26.18 -5.23 -9.34
N SER A 115 26.43 -5.35 -10.65
CA SER A 115 25.86 -6.44 -11.45
C SER A 115 26.47 -7.78 -11.07
N VAL A 116 25.71 -8.86 -11.24
CA VAL A 116 26.19 -10.22 -10.87
C VAL A 116 27.44 -10.67 -11.63
N ASP A 117 27.67 -10.14 -12.84
CA ASP A 117 28.86 -10.40 -13.64
C ASP A 117 30.05 -9.48 -13.32
N GLY A 118 29.87 -8.51 -12.41
CA GLY A 118 30.87 -7.53 -12.00
C GLY A 118 31.22 -6.48 -13.06
N THR A 119 30.49 -6.42 -14.17
CA THR A 119 30.79 -5.48 -15.27
C THR A 119 30.27 -4.07 -15.03
N LYS A 120 29.28 -3.91 -14.14
CA LYS A 120 28.66 -2.62 -13.81
C LYS A 120 28.65 -2.42 -12.32
N GLU A 121 29.06 -1.23 -11.90
CA GLU A 121 28.95 -0.77 -10.52
C GLU A 121 28.47 0.67 -10.50
N PHE A 122 27.55 0.98 -9.60
CA PHE A 122 26.99 2.31 -9.44
C PHE A 122 26.87 2.67 -7.97
N PRO A 123 27.27 3.88 -7.55
CA PRO A 123 26.95 4.36 -6.22
C PRO A 123 25.43 4.48 -6.08
N PHE A 124 24.90 4.27 -4.88
CA PHE A 124 23.51 4.60 -4.58
C PHE A 124 23.42 5.41 -3.29
N ILE A 125 22.41 6.27 -3.23
CA ILE A 125 22.04 7.00 -2.01
C ILE A 125 20.52 7.03 -1.94
N PHE A 126 19.99 6.52 -0.84
CA PHE A 126 18.57 6.43 -0.56
C PHE A 126 18.21 7.17 0.71
N THR A 127 17.11 7.91 0.67
CA THR A 127 16.53 8.66 1.78
C THR A 127 15.21 8.03 2.19
N LYS A 128 15.05 7.75 3.47
CA LYS A 128 13.83 7.22 4.05
C LYS A 128 12.74 8.29 4.05
N VAL A 129 11.60 7.95 3.47
CA VAL A 129 10.41 8.82 3.40
C VAL A 129 9.21 8.24 4.13
N ALA A 130 9.29 7.01 4.64
CA ALA A 130 8.30 6.47 5.56
C ALA A 130 8.88 5.40 6.48
N ASN A 131 8.32 5.32 7.69
CA ASN A 131 8.29 4.08 8.48
C ASN A 131 6.84 3.60 8.53
N TYR A 132 6.60 2.37 8.98
CA TYR A 132 5.24 1.90 9.19
C TYR A 132 4.93 1.77 10.68
N ASP A 133 3.76 2.27 11.06
CA ASP A 133 3.19 1.98 12.37
C ASP A 133 2.42 0.67 12.28
N PHE A 134 2.72 -0.23 13.22
CA PHE A 134 2.02 -1.50 13.37
C PHE A 134 1.28 -1.50 14.69
N SER A 135 0.06 -2.03 14.67
CA SER A 135 -0.76 -2.14 15.87
C SER A 135 -1.47 -3.48 15.89
N LEU A 136 -1.63 -4.00 17.09
CA LEU A 136 -2.24 -5.28 17.39
C LEU A 136 -3.12 -5.11 18.63
N ILE A 137 -4.39 -5.46 18.51
CA ILE A 137 -5.29 -5.61 19.65
C ILE A 137 -5.78 -7.05 19.69
N LYS A 138 -5.63 -7.67 20.86
CA LYS A 138 -6.17 -8.99 21.16
C LYS A 138 -7.23 -8.86 22.25
N GLN A 139 -8.37 -9.51 22.06
CA GLN A 139 -9.39 -9.67 23.10
C GLN A 139 -9.37 -11.12 23.59
N GLY A 140 -8.43 -11.46 24.48
CA GLY A 140 -8.23 -12.85 24.92
C GLY A 140 -7.96 -13.79 23.75
N LYS A 141 -8.65 -14.94 23.71
CA LYS A 141 -8.59 -15.91 22.59
C LYS A 141 -9.61 -15.64 21.48
N TYR A 142 -10.38 -14.57 21.63
CA TYR A 142 -11.64 -14.38 20.92
C TYR A 142 -11.43 -13.63 19.61
N SER A 143 -10.72 -12.52 19.64
CA SER A 143 -10.41 -11.78 18.43
C SER A 143 -9.00 -11.21 18.43
N GLU A 144 -8.48 -11.05 17.21
CA GLU A 144 -7.23 -10.38 16.91
C GLU A 144 -7.48 -9.36 15.79
N ALA A 145 -7.20 -8.08 16.06
CA ALA A 145 -7.21 -7.02 15.08
C ALA A 145 -5.79 -6.49 14.89
N LYS A 146 -5.32 -6.52 13.64
CA LYS A 146 -4.05 -5.97 13.19
C LYS A 146 -4.30 -4.82 12.24
N TRP A 147 -3.48 -3.79 12.32
CA TRP A 147 -3.46 -2.79 11.27
C TRP A 147 -2.10 -2.13 11.16
N SER A 148 -1.79 -1.69 9.94
CA SER A 148 -0.57 -0.96 9.66
C SER A 148 -0.78 0.12 8.61
N TYR A 149 -0.02 1.19 8.75
CA TYR A 149 -0.03 2.31 7.79
C TYR A 149 1.29 3.07 7.84
N PRO A 150 1.68 3.69 6.71
CA PRO A 150 2.92 4.45 6.64
C PRO A 150 2.82 5.79 7.39
N GLN A 151 3.80 6.04 8.25
CA GLN A 151 4.17 7.35 8.80
C GLN A 151 5.17 8.03 7.88
N LEU A 152 4.68 9.00 7.10
CA LEU A 152 5.49 9.73 6.13
C LEU A 152 6.47 10.67 6.84
N ILE A 153 7.70 10.70 6.36
CA ILE A 153 8.79 11.55 6.82
C ILE A 153 9.04 12.58 5.72
N SER A 154 8.77 13.84 6.00
CA SER A 154 9.02 14.96 5.09
C SER A 154 9.29 16.24 5.87
N LYS A 155 9.91 17.23 5.23
CA LYS A 155 9.95 18.60 5.78
C LYS A 155 8.61 19.33 5.61
N ASP A 156 7.79 18.88 4.67
CA ASP A 156 6.46 19.41 4.43
C ASP A 156 5.43 18.74 5.35
N GLU A 157 4.82 19.54 6.23
CA GLU A 157 3.77 19.10 7.14
C GLU A 157 2.51 18.61 6.41
N VAL A 158 2.23 19.12 5.21
CA VAL A 158 1.10 18.65 4.38
C VAL A 158 1.25 17.18 4.03
N ILE A 159 2.48 16.76 3.70
CA ILE A 159 2.81 15.36 3.43
C ILE A 159 2.69 14.54 4.72
N GLN A 160 3.24 15.00 5.84
CA GLN A 160 3.11 14.29 7.12
C GLN A 160 1.65 14.07 7.52
N ASN A 161 0.78 15.07 7.29
CA ASN A 161 -0.64 15.00 7.60
C ASN A 161 -1.41 13.96 6.77
N VAL A 162 -0.85 13.48 5.65
CA VAL A 162 -1.45 12.36 4.90
C VAL A 162 -1.50 11.08 5.74
N SER A 163 -0.48 10.81 6.59
CA SER A 163 -0.49 9.67 7.50
C SER A 163 -1.63 9.74 8.52
N ILE A 164 -1.97 10.95 8.99
CA ILE A 164 -3.14 11.18 9.85
C ILE A 164 -4.42 10.87 9.07
N LYS A 165 -4.55 11.38 7.84
CA LYS A 165 -5.71 11.11 6.96
C LYS A 165 -5.88 9.60 6.71
N LEU A 166 -4.80 8.85 6.50
CA LEU A 166 -4.85 7.38 6.39
C LEU A 166 -5.38 6.72 7.66
N ARG A 167 -4.81 7.05 8.83
CA ARG A 167 -5.25 6.51 10.12
C ARG A 167 -6.73 6.75 10.37
N GLU A 168 -7.22 7.98 10.13
CA GLU A 168 -8.63 8.31 10.33
C GLU A 168 -9.55 7.55 9.35
N ARG A 169 -9.08 7.21 8.14
CA ARG A 169 -9.83 6.37 7.20
C ARG A 169 -9.94 4.91 7.64
N MET A 170 -8.97 4.40 8.40
CA MET A 170 -8.99 3.02 8.91
C MET A 170 -9.92 2.86 10.12
N LYS A 171 -10.04 3.92 10.93
CA LYS A 171 -10.70 3.92 12.23
C LYS A 171 -12.12 3.34 12.22
N PRO A 172 -13.04 3.71 11.31
CA PRO A 172 -14.41 3.19 11.35
C PRO A 172 -14.49 1.66 11.23
N ALA A 173 -13.72 1.06 10.31
CA ALA A 173 -13.71 -0.38 10.12
C ALA A 173 -13.14 -1.13 11.33
N LEU A 174 -12.13 -0.55 11.99
CA LEU A 174 -11.55 -1.11 13.21
C LEU A 174 -12.53 -1.03 14.39
N GLU A 175 -13.21 0.12 14.56
CA GLU A 175 -14.19 0.32 15.62
C GLU A 175 -15.41 -0.61 15.45
N GLU A 176 -15.87 -0.78 14.21
CA GLU A 176 -16.95 -1.72 13.86
C GLU A 176 -16.56 -3.16 14.19
N PHE A 177 -15.39 -3.63 13.73
CA PHE A 177 -14.92 -4.97 14.05
C PHE A 177 -14.80 -5.22 15.57
N GLN A 178 -14.28 -4.25 16.32
CA GLN A 178 -14.15 -4.37 17.77
C GLN A 178 -15.49 -4.41 18.48
N LYS A 179 -16.47 -3.63 18.01
CA LYS A 179 -17.84 -3.63 18.53
C LYS A 179 -18.50 -4.98 18.27
N ASP A 180 -18.46 -5.45 17.02
CA ASP A 180 -19.08 -6.71 16.61
C ASP A 180 -18.44 -7.91 17.31
N ALA A 181 -17.11 -7.91 17.44
CA ALA A 181 -16.39 -8.88 18.27
C ALA A 181 -16.98 -8.90 19.67
N LYS A 182 -17.00 -7.77 20.37
CA LYS A 182 -17.49 -7.68 21.75
C LYS A 182 -18.92 -8.21 21.91
N GLU A 183 -19.82 -7.88 20.98
CA GLU A 183 -21.20 -8.35 20.99
C GLU A 183 -21.32 -9.85 20.69
N GLY A 184 -20.59 -10.35 19.68
CA GLY A 184 -20.59 -11.76 19.29
C GLY A 184 -20.05 -12.70 20.39
N PHE A 185 -19.07 -12.25 21.19
CA PHE A 185 -18.50 -13.06 22.27
C PHE A 185 -19.36 -13.11 23.55
N MET A 186 -20.45 -12.33 23.63
CA MET A 186 -21.40 -12.40 24.75
C MET A 186 -22.36 -13.59 24.67
N THR A 187 -22.40 -14.32 23.56
CA THR A 187 -23.44 -15.34 23.30
C THR A 187 -22.96 -16.79 23.41
N ASP A 188 -21.77 -17.09 23.93
CA ASP A 188 -21.21 -18.46 24.13
C ASP A 188 -21.17 -19.38 22.88
N VAL A 189 -21.32 -18.84 21.67
CA VAL A 189 -21.42 -19.63 20.41
C VAL A 189 -20.10 -19.65 19.61
N ILE A 190 -19.02 -19.04 20.10
CA ILE A 190 -17.82 -18.86 19.27
C ILE A 190 -16.81 -20.00 19.43
N THR A 191 -16.61 -20.75 18.33
CA THR A 191 -15.71 -21.90 18.23
C THR A 191 -14.33 -21.57 17.63
N SER A 192 -14.12 -20.34 17.12
CA SER A 192 -12.86 -19.92 16.47
C SER A 192 -12.53 -18.45 16.72
N THR A 193 -11.25 -18.11 16.77
CA THR A 193 -10.77 -16.72 16.90
C THR A 193 -11.13 -15.91 15.66
N TRP A 194 -11.77 -14.74 15.86
CA TRP A 194 -12.03 -13.76 14.80
C TRP A 194 -10.76 -12.98 14.47
N LEU A 195 -10.52 -12.73 13.19
CA LEU A 195 -9.31 -12.07 12.71
C LEU A 195 -9.69 -10.86 11.86
N PHE A 196 -9.04 -9.73 12.09
CA PHE A 196 -9.14 -8.55 11.25
C PHE A 196 -7.74 -8.03 10.96
N THR A 197 -7.48 -7.72 9.69
CA THR A 197 -6.24 -7.07 9.25
C THR A 197 -6.61 -5.90 8.35
N TYR A 198 -6.00 -4.74 8.57
CA TYR A 198 -6.09 -3.61 7.65
C TYR A 198 -4.69 -3.01 7.46
N ASP A 199 -4.08 -3.27 6.31
CA ASP A 199 -2.71 -2.83 6.01
C ASP A 199 -2.70 -1.91 4.80
N TYR A 200 -2.21 -0.68 4.97
CA TYR A 200 -1.85 0.18 3.85
C TYR A 200 -0.41 -0.10 3.39
N SER A 201 -0.12 0.09 2.11
CA SER A 201 1.22 0.08 1.52
C SER A 201 1.40 1.27 0.57
N ILE A 202 2.64 1.76 0.44
CA ILE A 202 2.99 2.84 -0.50
C ILE A 202 3.25 2.24 -1.88
N GLU A 203 2.51 2.70 -2.88
CA GLU A 203 2.71 2.34 -4.28
C GLU A 203 3.57 3.34 -5.03
N TYR A 204 3.50 4.61 -4.64
CA TYR A 204 4.32 5.68 -5.18
C TYR A 204 4.43 6.83 -4.20
N TYR A 205 5.62 7.43 -4.11
CA TYR A 205 5.90 8.62 -3.34
C TYR A 205 6.64 9.66 -4.17
N SER A 206 6.15 10.89 -4.10
CA SER A 206 6.84 12.10 -4.52
C SER A 206 6.36 13.26 -3.65
N GLU A 207 7.03 14.41 -3.74
CA GLU A 207 6.56 15.62 -3.05
C GLU A 207 5.21 16.14 -3.57
N LYS A 208 4.73 15.67 -4.73
CA LYS A 208 3.47 16.13 -5.36
C LYS A 208 2.35 15.09 -5.35
N LEU A 209 2.68 13.81 -5.21
CA LEU A 209 1.74 12.70 -5.28
C LEU A 209 2.20 11.58 -4.36
N VAL A 210 1.30 11.11 -3.49
CA VAL A 210 1.49 9.88 -2.72
C VAL A 210 0.32 8.93 -2.97
N SER A 211 0.62 7.70 -3.34
CA SER A 211 -0.32 6.67 -3.77
C SER A 211 -0.24 5.47 -2.84
N PHE A 212 -1.39 4.97 -2.39
CA PHE A 212 -1.46 3.87 -1.45
C PHE A 212 -2.52 2.84 -1.86
N THR A 213 -2.18 1.56 -1.75
CA THR A 213 -3.14 0.46 -1.68
C THR A 213 -3.37 0.07 -0.23
N GLY A 214 -4.53 -0.51 0.06
CA GLY A 214 -4.78 -1.18 1.32
C GLY A 214 -5.44 -2.54 1.13
N LEU A 215 -5.09 -3.48 1.99
CA LEU A 215 -5.70 -4.79 2.10
C LEU A 215 -6.48 -4.86 3.40
N VAL A 216 -7.76 -5.22 3.31
CA VAL A 216 -8.63 -5.46 4.46
C VAL A 216 -9.03 -6.92 4.46
N TYR A 217 -8.62 -7.66 5.48
CA TYR A 217 -9.03 -9.04 5.70
C TYR A 217 -9.90 -9.14 6.94
N SER A 218 -10.99 -9.89 6.85
CA SER A 218 -11.86 -10.18 8.00
C SER A 218 -12.30 -11.64 8.00
N TYR A 219 -12.16 -12.30 9.13
CA TYR A 219 -12.69 -13.63 9.41
C TYR A 219 -13.46 -13.59 10.72
N THR A 220 -14.76 -13.86 10.65
CA THR A 220 -15.67 -13.84 11.79
C THR A 220 -16.33 -15.21 12.01
N GLY A 221 -15.66 -16.28 11.57
CA GLY A 221 -16.20 -17.64 11.49
C GLY A 221 -16.62 -18.02 10.06
N GLY A 222 -17.22 -19.21 9.91
CA GLY A 222 -17.67 -19.72 8.62
C GLY A 222 -16.60 -20.51 7.86
N ALA A 223 -16.77 -20.65 6.54
CA ALA A 223 -15.92 -21.51 5.70
C ALA A 223 -14.56 -20.88 5.36
N HIS A 224 -14.49 -19.56 5.21
CA HIS A 224 -13.27 -18.81 4.86
C HIS A 224 -13.38 -17.34 5.29
N GLY A 225 -12.25 -16.62 5.31
CA GLY A 225 -12.23 -15.17 5.50
C GLY A 225 -12.59 -14.41 4.23
N ASN A 226 -12.82 -13.10 4.36
CA ASN A 226 -13.09 -12.19 3.25
C ASN A 226 -11.92 -11.22 3.10
N THR A 227 -11.51 -10.98 1.87
CA THR A 227 -10.48 -9.99 1.54
C THR A 227 -11.10 -8.90 0.67
N TYR A 228 -10.84 -7.65 1.03
CA TYR A 228 -11.20 -6.47 0.27
C TYR A 228 -9.95 -5.64 0.01
N PHE A 229 -9.99 -4.85 -1.05
CA PHE A 229 -8.97 -3.86 -1.34
C PHE A 229 -9.55 -2.47 -1.13
N VAL A 230 -8.69 -1.55 -0.74
CA VAL A 230 -8.97 -0.12 -0.68
C VAL A 230 -7.81 0.65 -1.29
N SER A 231 -7.99 1.92 -1.55
CA SER A 231 -6.89 2.80 -1.93
C SER A 231 -7.11 4.19 -1.38
N SER A 232 -6.02 4.94 -1.28
CA SER A 232 -6.05 6.37 -1.00
C SER A 232 -4.93 7.00 -1.82
N ASN A 233 -5.24 7.99 -2.64
CA ASN A 233 -4.24 8.65 -3.48
C ASN A 233 -4.35 10.15 -3.25
N TYR A 234 -3.25 10.81 -2.92
CA TYR A 234 -3.24 12.22 -2.54
C TYR A 234 -2.34 13.03 -3.43
N THR A 235 -2.88 14.12 -4.00
CA THR A 235 -2.04 15.20 -4.52
C THR A 235 -1.63 16.09 -3.37
N ILE A 236 -0.40 16.59 -3.43
CA ILE A 236 0.13 17.56 -2.49
C ILE A 236 0.18 18.91 -3.22
N ASN A 237 -0.50 19.91 -2.66
CA ASN A 237 -0.48 21.28 -3.13
C ASN A 237 -0.02 22.19 -1.99
N ASP A 238 0.29 23.46 -2.30
CA ASP A 238 0.68 24.43 -1.29
C ASP A 238 -0.38 24.56 -0.19
N GLY A 239 -0.06 24.03 0.99
CA GLY A 239 -0.87 24.14 2.20
C GLY A 239 -1.93 23.05 2.43
N ASP A 240 -2.22 22.17 1.48
CA ASP A 240 -3.13 21.02 1.71
C ASP A 240 -2.93 19.86 0.70
N SER A 241 -3.42 18.68 1.09
CA SER A 241 -3.48 17.50 0.24
C SER A 241 -4.92 17.12 -0.13
N LYS A 242 -5.15 16.82 -1.41
CA LYS A 242 -6.46 16.42 -1.94
C LYS A 242 -6.49 14.90 -2.18
N LEU A 243 -7.47 14.23 -1.59
CA LEU A 243 -7.79 12.84 -1.92
C LEU A 243 -8.38 12.78 -3.34
N LEU A 244 -7.72 12.05 -4.23
CA LEU A 244 -8.11 11.87 -5.62
C LEU A 244 -9.26 10.86 -5.74
N LYS A 245 -10.21 11.21 -6.61
CA LYS A 245 -11.23 10.32 -7.15
C LYS A 245 -10.87 9.94 -8.59
N LEU A 246 -11.50 8.89 -9.12
CA LEU A 246 -11.29 8.47 -10.51
C LEU A 246 -11.51 9.64 -11.49
N SER A 247 -12.59 10.38 -11.31
CA SER A 247 -12.94 11.55 -12.14
C SER A 247 -11.96 12.72 -12.05
N ASP A 248 -11.08 12.77 -11.05
CA ASP A 248 -10.02 13.81 -10.97
C ASP A 248 -8.86 13.54 -11.93
N LEU A 249 -8.74 12.31 -12.45
CA LEU A 249 -7.61 11.86 -13.26
C LEU A 249 -7.81 12.10 -14.77
N PHE A 250 -9.07 12.24 -15.20
CA PHE A 250 -9.45 12.25 -16.62
C PHE A 250 -10.19 13.52 -17.02
N LYS A 251 -10.17 13.83 -18.32
CA LYS A 251 -10.91 14.93 -18.93
C LYS A 251 -12.41 14.73 -18.77
N LYS A 252 -13.13 15.75 -18.29
CA LYS A 252 -14.57 15.67 -17.99
C LYS A 252 -15.44 15.41 -19.21
N GLU A 253 -14.97 15.87 -20.38
CA GLU A 253 -15.64 15.73 -21.67
C GLU A 253 -15.43 14.35 -22.32
N THR A 254 -14.64 13.47 -21.70
CA THR A 254 -14.38 12.12 -22.21
C THR A 254 -15.25 11.07 -21.52
N ASN A 255 -15.56 10.00 -22.25
CA ASN A 255 -16.22 8.82 -21.66
C ASN A 255 -15.18 7.89 -21.01
N TYR A 256 -14.41 8.43 -20.05
CA TYR A 256 -13.27 7.73 -19.44
C TYR A 256 -13.69 6.40 -18.80
N VAL A 257 -14.89 6.32 -18.20
CA VAL A 257 -15.40 5.09 -17.59
C VAL A 257 -15.50 3.96 -18.63
N THR A 258 -16.05 4.25 -19.81
CA THR A 258 -16.18 3.23 -20.87
C THR A 258 -14.81 2.78 -21.37
N VAL A 259 -13.89 3.72 -21.63
CA VAL A 259 -12.53 3.39 -22.10
C VAL A 259 -11.78 2.53 -21.07
N ILE A 260 -11.83 2.91 -19.79
CA ILE A 260 -11.17 2.15 -18.71
C ILE A 260 -11.82 0.78 -18.54
N SER A 261 -13.16 0.71 -18.56
CA SER A 261 -13.90 -0.55 -18.51
C SER A 261 -13.47 -1.51 -19.61
N GLU A 262 -13.39 -1.05 -20.87
CA GLU A 262 -12.97 -1.89 -22.00
C GLU A 262 -11.56 -2.44 -21.82
N LEU A 263 -10.62 -1.61 -21.36
CA LEU A 263 -9.24 -2.01 -21.08
C LEU A 263 -9.17 -3.02 -19.92
N ILE A 264 -9.95 -2.81 -18.86
CA ILE A 264 -10.06 -3.73 -17.72
C ILE A 264 -10.62 -5.07 -18.16
N ILE A 265 -11.76 -5.09 -18.86
CA ILE A 265 -12.41 -6.31 -19.33
C ILE A 265 -11.49 -7.10 -20.27
N LYS A 266 -10.79 -6.42 -21.17
CA LYS A 266 -9.80 -7.03 -22.06
C LYS A 266 -8.68 -7.72 -21.28
N ASP A 267 -8.17 -7.10 -20.23
CA ASP A 267 -7.10 -7.69 -19.42
C ASP A 267 -7.60 -8.84 -18.54
N LEU A 268 -8.74 -8.67 -17.86
CA LEU A 268 -9.39 -9.73 -17.08
C LEU A 268 -9.71 -10.97 -17.92
N HIS A 269 -10.10 -10.79 -19.18
CA HIS A 269 -10.30 -11.90 -20.10
C HIS A 269 -8.99 -12.66 -20.38
N LYS A 270 -7.83 -11.98 -20.46
CA LYS A 270 -6.52 -12.65 -20.57
C LYS A 270 -6.13 -13.38 -19.29
N GLN A 271 -6.47 -12.79 -18.14
CA GLN A 271 -6.27 -13.40 -16.82
C GLN A 271 -7.25 -14.55 -16.53
N LYS A 272 -8.26 -14.73 -17.40
CA LYS A 272 -9.32 -15.76 -17.30
C LYS A 272 -10.24 -15.60 -16.09
N ALA A 273 -10.59 -14.37 -15.73
CA ALA A 273 -11.58 -14.10 -14.69
C ALA A 273 -12.93 -14.75 -15.06
N GLY A 274 -13.47 -15.61 -14.18
CA GLY A 274 -14.57 -16.52 -14.50
C GLY A 274 -15.80 -15.84 -15.09
N TRP A 275 -16.28 -14.75 -14.47
CA TRP A 275 -17.48 -14.03 -14.90
C TRP A 275 -17.25 -13.14 -16.13
N VAL A 276 -16.00 -12.79 -16.42
CA VAL A 276 -15.66 -12.07 -17.65
C VAL A 276 -15.61 -13.02 -18.84
N VAL A 277 -14.98 -14.19 -18.68
CA VAL A 277 -14.84 -15.18 -19.76
C VAL A 277 -16.17 -15.82 -20.14
N ASN A 278 -17.08 -16.02 -19.18
CA ASN A 278 -18.39 -16.61 -19.46
C ASN A 278 -19.46 -15.60 -19.93
N GLY A 279 -19.11 -14.31 -19.98
CA GLY A 279 -19.96 -13.24 -20.49
C GLY A 279 -20.95 -12.65 -19.48
N GLU A 280 -20.89 -13.01 -18.20
CA GLU A 280 -21.71 -12.38 -17.15
C GLU A 280 -21.34 -10.90 -16.93
N ILE A 281 -20.05 -10.58 -17.02
CA ILE A 281 -19.53 -9.20 -16.94
C ILE A 281 -18.87 -8.84 -18.27
N THR A 282 -19.47 -7.87 -18.97
CA THR A 282 -18.97 -7.36 -20.26
C THR A 282 -18.57 -5.88 -20.21
N SER A 283 -18.96 -5.17 -19.16
CA SER A 283 -18.61 -3.77 -18.90
C SER A 283 -18.72 -3.47 -17.41
N LEU A 284 -18.04 -2.43 -16.95
CA LEU A 284 -18.06 -1.93 -15.58
C LEU A 284 -18.61 -0.49 -15.55
N LYS A 285 -19.42 -0.19 -14.53
CA LYS A 285 -19.78 1.17 -14.13
C LYS A 285 -18.67 1.79 -13.29
N GLU A 286 -18.73 3.10 -13.06
CA GLU A 286 -17.71 3.84 -12.30
C GLU A 286 -17.55 3.30 -10.86
N ASP A 287 -18.63 2.87 -10.21
CA ASP A 287 -18.63 2.28 -8.88
C ASP A 287 -18.23 0.80 -8.85
N GLU A 288 -18.16 0.14 -10.01
CA GLU A 288 -17.67 -1.23 -10.20
C GLU A 288 -16.18 -1.26 -10.59
N ILE A 289 -15.58 -0.10 -10.92
CA ILE A 289 -14.13 0.05 -11.09
C ILE A 289 -13.49 0.00 -9.71
N GLY A 290 -12.67 -1.03 -9.47
CA GLY A 290 -12.05 -1.29 -8.18
C GLY A 290 -11.11 -0.17 -7.69
N PRO A 291 -10.65 -0.26 -6.44
CA PRO A 291 -9.65 0.65 -5.89
C PRO A 291 -8.45 0.78 -6.81
N LEU A 292 -8.04 2.02 -7.05
CA LEU A 292 -6.96 2.35 -7.97
C LEU A 292 -5.69 2.78 -7.23
N ALA A 293 -4.55 2.40 -7.77
CA ALA A 293 -3.23 2.84 -7.34
C ALA A 293 -2.45 3.41 -8.52
N LEU A 294 -1.73 4.49 -8.23
CA LEU A 294 -0.90 5.21 -9.19
C LEU A 294 0.57 4.89 -8.95
N SER A 295 1.27 4.50 -10.01
CA SER A 295 2.73 4.37 -10.03
C SER A 295 3.24 4.66 -11.44
N PRO A 296 4.56 4.72 -11.69
CA PRO A 296 5.08 4.96 -13.03
C PRO A 296 4.75 3.85 -14.03
N ARG A 297 4.36 2.66 -13.55
CA ARG A 297 3.96 1.53 -14.41
C ARG A 297 2.59 1.76 -15.07
N GLY A 298 1.75 2.60 -14.48
CA GLY A 298 0.37 2.81 -14.91
C GLY A 298 -0.60 2.94 -13.73
N ILE A 299 -1.88 2.86 -14.05
CA ILE A 299 -2.96 2.79 -13.06
C ILE A 299 -3.27 1.31 -12.81
N GLN A 300 -3.07 0.85 -11.59
CA GLN A 300 -3.46 -0.49 -11.18
C GLN A 300 -4.84 -0.46 -10.51
N PHE A 301 -5.74 -1.34 -10.93
CA PHE A 301 -7.06 -1.57 -10.34
C PHE A 301 -7.09 -2.94 -9.68
N ALA A 302 -7.60 -3.01 -8.45
CA ALA A 302 -7.72 -4.25 -7.68
C ALA A 302 -9.17 -4.74 -7.62
N PHE A 303 -9.36 -6.03 -7.84
CA PHE A 303 -10.66 -6.70 -7.78
C PHE A 303 -10.60 -7.81 -6.73
N ALA A 304 -11.38 -7.66 -5.66
CA ALA A 304 -11.50 -8.64 -4.59
C ALA A 304 -12.09 -9.98 -5.10
N PRO A 305 -11.90 -11.09 -4.37
CA PRO A 305 -12.68 -12.30 -4.60
C PRO A 305 -14.19 -11.97 -4.67
N TYR A 306 -14.92 -12.60 -5.59
CA TYR A 306 -16.32 -12.27 -5.92
C TYR A 306 -16.58 -10.92 -6.61
N ALA A 307 -15.56 -10.18 -7.05
CA ALA A 307 -15.80 -8.97 -7.84
C ALA A 307 -16.00 -9.28 -9.33
N VAL A 308 -15.16 -10.16 -9.89
CA VAL A 308 -15.13 -10.48 -11.33
C VAL A 308 -15.04 -11.98 -11.63
N GLY A 309 -15.25 -12.81 -10.60
CA GLY A 309 -15.21 -14.27 -10.65
C GLY A 309 -15.51 -14.88 -9.28
N PRO A 310 -15.74 -16.21 -9.19
CA PRO A 310 -15.95 -16.90 -7.92
C PRO A 310 -14.74 -16.80 -6.99
N TYR A 311 -14.93 -17.04 -5.68
CA TYR A 311 -13.86 -16.97 -4.68
C TYR A 311 -12.62 -17.82 -5.01
N SER A 312 -12.82 -18.97 -5.64
CA SER A 312 -11.73 -19.88 -6.05
C SER A 312 -10.76 -19.26 -7.05
N ASP A 313 -11.20 -18.23 -7.80
CA ASP A 313 -10.33 -17.50 -8.72
C ASP A 313 -9.40 -16.53 -7.97
N GLY A 314 -9.73 -16.19 -6.73
CA GLY A 314 -9.00 -15.24 -5.92
C GLY A 314 -9.21 -13.80 -6.36
N ALA A 315 -8.18 -12.97 -6.15
CA ALA A 315 -8.17 -11.56 -6.52
C ALA A 315 -7.55 -11.36 -7.91
N PHE A 316 -8.01 -10.32 -8.62
CA PHE A 316 -7.43 -9.88 -9.89
C PHE A 316 -6.85 -8.48 -9.76
N PHE A 317 -5.74 -8.24 -10.45
CA PHE A 317 -5.10 -6.93 -10.53
C PHE A 317 -4.86 -6.58 -11.99
N VAL A 318 -5.41 -5.45 -12.43
CA VAL A 318 -5.25 -4.98 -13.82
C VAL A 318 -4.42 -3.73 -13.80
N THR A 319 -3.33 -3.68 -14.56
CA THR A 319 -2.53 -2.46 -14.73
C THR A 319 -2.69 -1.93 -16.15
N ILE A 320 -3.21 -0.71 -16.27
CA ILE A 320 -3.33 0.01 -17.54
C ILE A 320 -2.19 1.01 -17.65
N ALA A 321 -1.42 0.92 -18.73
CA ALA A 321 -0.32 1.81 -19.01
C ALA A 321 -0.83 3.22 -19.38
N TYR A 322 -0.07 4.27 -19.07
CA TYR A 322 -0.52 5.65 -19.33
C TYR A 322 -0.62 5.95 -20.84
N GLU A 323 0.16 5.25 -21.65
CA GLU A 323 0.14 5.34 -23.11
C GLU A 323 -1.22 4.96 -23.70
N ASP A 324 -1.91 3.99 -23.09
CA ASP A 324 -3.26 3.56 -23.47
C ASP A 324 -4.35 4.57 -23.02
N LEU A 325 -3.99 5.52 -22.16
CA LEU A 325 -4.90 6.51 -21.56
C LEU A 325 -4.61 7.96 -21.99
N LYS A 326 -3.54 8.18 -22.78
CA LYS A 326 -2.99 9.53 -23.07
C LYS A 326 -4.03 10.53 -23.60
N ASP A 327 -4.98 10.07 -24.40
CA ASP A 327 -5.97 10.95 -25.04
C ASP A 327 -7.06 11.41 -24.04
N ILE A 328 -7.25 10.68 -22.94
CA ILE A 328 -8.28 10.95 -21.93
C ILE A 328 -7.73 11.48 -20.61
N ILE A 329 -6.41 11.34 -20.35
CA ILE A 329 -5.76 11.92 -19.17
C ILE A 329 -5.93 13.44 -19.18
N ASN A 330 -6.32 14.00 -18.03
CA ASN A 330 -6.31 15.45 -17.86
C ASN A 330 -4.84 15.93 -17.74
N PRO A 331 -4.34 16.81 -18.63
CA PRO A 331 -2.94 17.25 -18.60
C PRO A 331 -2.58 18.03 -17.33
N GLU A 332 -3.56 18.65 -16.67
CA GLU A 332 -3.39 19.34 -15.39
C GLU A 332 -3.56 18.38 -14.19
N ALA A 333 -3.90 17.11 -14.44
CA ALA A 333 -4.03 16.12 -13.39
C ALA A 333 -2.67 15.50 -13.04
N PRO A 334 -2.55 14.87 -11.85
CA PRO A 334 -1.28 14.33 -11.35
C PRO A 334 -0.66 13.25 -12.24
N LEU A 335 -1.44 12.66 -13.14
CA LEU A 335 -0.95 11.62 -14.05
C LEU A 335 -0.05 12.16 -15.16
N SER A 336 -0.07 13.48 -15.43
CA SER A 336 0.74 14.08 -16.48
C SER A 336 2.25 13.87 -16.26
N GLN A 337 2.67 13.77 -14.99
CA GLN A 337 4.07 13.46 -14.65
C GLN A 337 4.54 12.10 -15.17
N PHE A 338 3.60 11.17 -15.43
CA PHE A 338 3.90 9.86 -15.99
C PHE A 338 3.63 9.78 -17.50
N ALA A 339 2.77 10.64 -18.05
CA ALA A 339 2.44 10.63 -19.48
C ALA A 339 3.57 11.22 -20.36
N VAL A 340 4.29 12.24 -19.85
CA VAL A 340 5.31 13.00 -20.61
C VAL A 340 6.59 12.19 -20.86
N SER A 341 6.90 11.18 -20.03
CA SER A 341 8.10 10.34 -20.19
C SER A 341 8.07 9.47 -21.45
N SER A 342 6.88 9.22 -22.02
CA SER A 342 6.69 8.39 -23.22
C SER A 342 6.93 9.15 -24.55
N GLU A 343 6.76 10.47 -24.59
CA GLU A 343 6.89 11.25 -25.84
C GLU A 343 8.35 11.47 -26.27
N ALA A 344 9.27 11.51 -25.30
CA ALA A 344 10.71 11.58 -25.56
C ALA A 344 11.27 10.32 -26.25
N GLU A 345 10.51 9.21 -26.25
CA GLU A 345 10.92 7.96 -26.89
C GLU A 345 10.76 7.97 -28.42
N SER A 346 10.01 8.92 -29.00
CA SER A 346 9.90 9.03 -30.47
C SER A 346 11.11 9.67 -31.17
N GLN A 347 12.07 10.22 -30.42
CA GLN A 347 13.22 10.98 -30.95
C GLN A 347 14.59 10.34 -30.64
N VAL A 348 14.66 9.28 -29.83
CA VAL A 348 15.93 8.70 -29.36
C VAL A 348 16.17 7.26 -29.84
N GLU A 349 15.21 6.61 -30.50
CA GLU A 349 15.48 5.42 -31.31
C GLU A 349 16.00 5.79 -32.72
N LYS A 350 17.19 6.40 -32.79
CA LYS A 350 18.07 6.38 -33.98
C LYS A 350 19.53 6.37 -33.59
#